data_AF-A0A258F3U5-F1
#
_entry.id   AF-A0A258F3U5-F1
#
_cell.length_a   1.000
_cell.length_b   1.000
_cell.length_c   1.000
_cell.angle_alpha   90.00
_cell.angle_beta   90.00
_cell.angle_gamma   90.00
#
_symmetry.space_group_name_H-M   'P 1'
#
loop_
_entity.id
_entity.type
_entity.pdbx_description
1 polymer ?
#
loop_
_entity_poly.entity_id
_entity_poly.type
_entity_poly.pdbx_seq_one_letter_code
_entity_poly.pdbx_strand_id
1 'polypeptide(L)'
;MRLSMLSLVIFLGLCPCQGAAQEAQPQALKIGPSGEAYLDAIRYRGIETDVGYYDPTAAAPKLETNQSPPPPPPKPGEGVTLESLSTGRIVVIVVAGVLLIGLLILIFRVSGSFTVSLRGDAQNPARARKAAAAGAFGAAATPADLAAILATPDRRRALVLLAQAALARTVTANGVLLQPSWTLRDALRHIPPALAALAYLLSQRQQELRASPVGMDGLQLWLTAEGGSAQGFSGGWNLDPASIGVLVLPLHDTVPDRDLTPALTTEELLFQQDENDLEWREIEGKLARVPTPIVLPKWRSGMRLTGIAHPVLLVDTTRLDALLLRLTGDPGIRISRSPEVFAALPYKASTGAELSTAIYAAQLFDGSACTPVIGSGAATLLASCPLRNSARSVFILSDPDLLNNHGLRLGQNAAIARDFLLSTAGDDVVLIDYSRDNWFATALTSVRRDRTWADLLRFLEPPFRVLWIGAGLMLALTLWRSLRRAGPVQGTPTTALDKLQAIRARARLMRLTGQDGALLADYAAARIAATAARLVGPGHARQIGEERAFLRHVARRRADLAERLEAVLAALHALPAHVPVAAAIGHVEDLEQILERIAHDT
;
A
#
# COMPACT_ATOMS: atom_id res chain seq x y z
N MET A 1 -75.22 22.16 -65.58
CA MET A 1 -73.80 22.35 -65.94
C MET A 1 -72.98 21.33 -65.18
N ARG A 2 -72.38 20.39 -65.92
CA ARG A 2 -71.12 19.65 -65.67
C ARG A 2 -70.83 18.96 -64.32
N LEU A 3 -70.60 17.64 -64.48
CA LEU A 3 -69.68 16.71 -63.80
C LEU A 3 -70.00 16.36 -62.33
N SER A 4 -70.42 15.13 -61.99
CA SER A 4 -69.80 13.79 -62.14
C SER A 4 -69.10 13.34 -60.85
N MET A 5 -69.58 12.19 -60.34
CA MET A 5 -68.81 11.05 -59.79
C MET A 5 -67.99 11.25 -58.51
N LEU A 6 -67.74 10.26 -57.66
CA LEU A 6 -68.28 8.92 -57.36
C LEU A 6 -67.31 8.38 -56.28
N SER A 7 -67.84 7.68 -55.29
CA SER A 7 -67.19 6.58 -54.54
C SER A 7 -66.11 6.83 -53.49
N LEU A 8 -66.13 5.87 -52.55
CA LEU A 8 -65.05 5.34 -51.71
C LEU A 8 -64.78 6.11 -50.40
N VAL A 9 -64.63 5.51 -49.20
CA VAL A 9 -64.20 4.15 -48.82
C VAL A 9 -64.74 3.83 -47.41
N ILE A 10 -65.24 2.62 -47.21
CA ILE A 10 -65.38 1.95 -45.90
C ILE A 10 -63.97 1.54 -45.44
N PHE A 11 -63.46 2.09 -44.34
CA PHE A 11 -62.28 1.53 -43.68
C PHE A 11 -62.61 1.16 -42.23
N LEU A 12 -62.67 -0.15 -42.00
CA LEU A 12 -62.48 -0.77 -40.69
C LEU A 12 -61.20 -0.22 -40.07
N GLY A 13 -61.35 0.60 -39.02
CA GLY A 13 -60.25 0.91 -38.10
C GLY A 13 -59.98 -0.30 -37.22
N LEU A 14 -59.09 -1.18 -37.71
CA LEU A 14 -58.29 -2.08 -36.89
C LEU A 14 -57.73 -1.28 -35.71
N CYS A 15 -58.21 -1.53 -34.49
CA CYS A 15 -57.48 -1.13 -33.29
C CYS A 15 -56.15 -1.89 -33.28
N PRO A 16 -54.98 -1.25 -33.40
CA PRO A 16 -53.76 -1.91 -33.02
C PRO A 16 -53.86 -2.09 -31.50
N CYS A 17 -53.98 -3.34 -31.05
CA CYS A 17 -53.49 -3.69 -29.72
C CYS A 17 -52.00 -3.37 -29.73
N GLN A 18 -51.64 -2.13 -29.40
CA GLN A 18 -50.31 -1.82 -28.94
C GLN A 18 -50.16 -2.57 -27.63
N GLY A 19 -49.54 -3.76 -27.71
CA GLY A 19 -48.94 -4.37 -26.54
C GLY A 19 -47.94 -3.37 -26.02
N ALA A 20 -48.35 -2.56 -25.03
CA ALA A 20 -47.40 -1.87 -24.18
C ALA A 20 -46.52 -2.97 -23.60
N ALA A 21 -45.25 -3.02 -24.01
CA ALA A 21 -44.26 -3.79 -23.30
C ALA A 21 -44.28 -3.27 -21.86
N GLN A 22 -44.94 -4.01 -20.96
CA GLN A 22 -44.87 -3.74 -19.54
C GLN A 22 -43.39 -3.83 -19.17
N GLU A 23 -42.82 -2.69 -18.83
CA GLU A 23 -41.47 -2.59 -18.30
C GLU A 23 -41.39 -3.54 -17.10
N ALA A 24 -40.54 -4.56 -17.19
CA ALA A 24 -40.48 -5.62 -16.19
C ALA A 24 -40.23 -4.98 -14.82
N GLN A 25 -41.11 -5.23 -13.85
CA GLN A 25 -40.97 -4.68 -12.50
C GLN A 25 -40.22 -5.66 -11.61
N PRO A 26 -39.26 -5.18 -10.79
CA PRO A 26 -38.57 -6.04 -9.83
C PRO A 26 -39.53 -6.52 -8.75
N GLN A 27 -39.35 -7.76 -8.31
CA GLN A 27 -40.14 -8.38 -7.26
C GLN A 27 -39.79 -7.79 -5.89
N ALA A 28 -40.81 -7.61 -5.05
CA ALA A 28 -40.64 -7.13 -3.68
C ALA A 28 -39.83 -8.13 -2.84
N LEU A 29 -38.77 -7.64 -2.20
CA LEU A 29 -37.84 -8.46 -1.43
C LEU A 29 -38.30 -8.64 0.01
N LYS A 30 -38.24 -9.88 0.50
CA LYS A 30 -38.39 -10.19 1.93
C LYS A 30 -37.02 -10.29 2.58
N ILE A 31 -36.59 -9.20 3.20
CA ILE A 31 -35.40 -9.19 4.06
C ILE A 31 -35.86 -9.63 5.45
N GLY A 32 -35.29 -10.72 5.96
CA GLY A 32 -35.58 -11.22 7.31
C GLY A 32 -34.63 -10.60 8.35
N PRO A 33 -34.84 -10.85 9.65
CA PRO A 33 -34.01 -10.30 10.71
C PRO A 33 -32.51 -10.60 10.57
N SER A 34 -32.15 -11.81 10.11
CA SER A 34 -30.75 -12.14 9.83
C SER A 34 -30.19 -11.41 8.61
N GLY A 35 -31.04 -11.11 7.63
CA GLY A 35 -30.67 -10.31 6.47
C GLY A 35 -30.41 -8.85 6.85
N GLU A 36 -31.22 -8.27 7.74
CA GLU A 36 -30.98 -6.94 8.30
C GLU A 36 -29.68 -6.90 9.11
N ALA A 37 -29.46 -7.88 10.00
CA ALA A 37 -28.22 -7.98 10.77
C ALA A 37 -26.98 -8.12 9.86
N TYR A 38 -27.10 -8.88 8.77
CA TYR A 38 -26.06 -8.99 7.75
C TYR A 38 -25.76 -7.63 7.08
N LEU A 39 -26.79 -6.92 6.62
CA LEU A 39 -26.64 -5.59 6.01
C LEU A 39 -26.00 -4.58 6.98
N ASP A 40 -26.29 -4.71 8.27
CA ASP A 40 -25.67 -3.90 9.32
C ASP A 40 -24.18 -4.21 9.49
N ALA A 41 -23.79 -5.49 9.46
CA ALA A 41 -22.40 -5.93 9.58
C ALA A 41 -21.51 -5.43 8.44
N ILE A 42 -22.04 -5.36 7.22
CA ILE A 42 -21.29 -4.91 6.03
C ILE A 42 -21.44 -3.41 5.75
N ARG A 43 -22.20 -2.69 6.57
CA ARG A 43 -22.49 -1.27 6.36
C ARG A 43 -21.19 -0.47 6.27
N TYR A 44 -21.07 0.36 5.23
CA TYR A 44 -19.88 1.17 4.92
C TYR A 44 -18.60 0.37 4.60
N ARG A 45 -18.71 -0.92 4.22
CA ARG A 45 -17.56 -1.75 3.82
C ARG A 45 -17.33 -1.84 2.31
N GLY A 46 -18.17 -1.19 1.51
CA GLY A 46 -18.06 -1.21 0.05
C GLY A 46 -18.40 -2.56 -0.58
N ILE A 47 -19.22 -3.36 0.11
CA ILE A 47 -19.76 -4.63 -0.41
C ILE A 47 -21.09 -4.34 -1.11
N GLU A 48 -21.22 -4.78 -2.35
CA GLU A 48 -22.42 -4.63 -3.16
C GLU A 48 -23.37 -5.81 -2.89
N THR A 49 -24.62 -5.50 -2.53
CA THR A 49 -25.66 -6.50 -2.27
C THR A 49 -26.93 -6.27 -3.08
N ASP A 50 -27.04 -5.11 -3.70
CA ASP A 50 -28.26 -4.65 -4.36
C ASP A 50 -28.41 -5.35 -5.71
N VAL A 51 -29.48 -6.13 -5.78
CA VAL A 51 -29.89 -6.89 -6.96
C VAL A 51 -31.39 -6.75 -7.10
N GLY A 52 -31.83 -6.39 -8.31
CA GLY A 52 -33.23 -6.45 -8.73
C GLY A 52 -33.56 -7.87 -9.18
N TYR A 53 -34.54 -8.50 -8.53
CA TYR A 53 -34.99 -9.86 -8.87
C TYR A 53 -36.22 -9.76 -9.74
N TYR A 54 -36.18 -10.38 -10.91
CA TYR A 54 -37.28 -10.30 -11.88
C TYR A 54 -38.03 -11.63 -11.95
N ASP A 55 -39.26 -11.64 -12.47
CA ASP A 55 -39.97 -12.91 -12.67
C ASP A 55 -39.19 -13.79 -13.66
N PRO A 56 -38.80 -15.03 -13.28
CA PRO A 56 -38.09 -15.97 -14.15
C PRO A 56 -38.80 -16.31 -15.47
N THR A 57 -40.12 -16.14 -15.51
CA THR A 57 -40.97 -16.47 -16.67
C THR A 57 -41.27 -15.26 -17.55
N ALA A 58 -40.97 -14.05 -17.09
CA ALA A 58 -41.20 -12.83 -17.84
C ALA A 58 -40.08 -12.56 -18.85
N ALA A 59 -40.31 -11.56 -19.73
CA ALA A 59 -39.26 -11.08 -20.62
C ALA A 59 -38.13 -10.45 -19.79
N ALA A 60 -36.88 -10.70 -20.20
CA ALA A 60 -35.72 -10.13 -19.53
C ALA A 60 -35.78 -8.59 -19.59
N PRO A 61 -35.47 -7.90 -18.48
CA PRO A 61 -35.28 -6.46 -18.52
C PRO A 61 -34.07 -6.11 -19.39
N LYS A 62 -33.97 -4.85 -19.81
CA LYS A 62 -32.84 -4.38 -20.61
C LYS A 62 -31.55 -4.48 -19.80
N LEU A 63 -30.57 -5.20 -20.33
CA LEU A 63 -29.27 -5.40 -19.70
C LEU A 63 -28.32 -4.29 -20.15
N GLU A 64 -28.08 -3.31 -19.29
CA GLU A 64 -27.15 -2.21 -19.54
C GLU A 64 -26.03 -2.23 -18.50
N THR A 65 -24.78 -2.08 -18.95
CA THR A 65 -23.63 -1.94 -18.06
C THR A 65 -22.69 -0.85 -18.56
N ASN A 66 -22.09 -0.14 -17.62
CA ASN A 66 -21.10 0.90 -17.89
C ASN A 66 -19.67 0.35 -17.98
N GLN A 67 -19.48 -0.96 -17.75
CA GLN A 67 -18.17 -1.59 -17.83
C GLN A 67 -17.88 -2.06 -19.26
N SER A 68 -16.69 -1.71 -19.76
CA SER A 68 -16.22 -2.13 -21.08
C SER A 68 -15.36 -3.40 -20.98
N PRO A 69 -15.38 -4.27 -22.01
CA PRO A 69 -14.52 -5.44 -22.07
C PRO A 69 -13.03 -5.09 -21.97
N PRO A 70 -12.18 -5.99 -21.44
CA PRO A 70 -10.73 -5.84 -21.53
C PRO A 70 -10.26 -5.68 -22.98
N PRO A 71 -9.17 -4.94 -23.24
CA PRO A 71 -8.59 -4.88 -24.57
C PRO A 71 -8.10 -6.29 -25.00
N PRO A 72 -8.25 -6.67 -26.28
CA PRO A 72 -7.87 -7.99 -26.77
C PRO A 72 -6.37 -8.27 -26.59
N PRO A 73 -5.98 -9.52 -26.30
CA PRO A 73 -4.58 -9.90 -26.30
C PRO A 73 -3.98 -9.77 -27.72
N PRO A 74 -2.70 -9.40 -27.85
CA PRO A 74 -2.05 -9.31 -29.16
C PRO A 74 -2.03 -10.70 -29.84
N LYS A 75 -2.29 -10.72 -31.17
CA LYS A 75 -2.40 -11.98 -31.93
C LYS A 75 -1.08 -12.75 -31.95
N PRO A 76 -1.09 -14.09 -31.74
CA PRO A 76 0.10 -14.90 -31.86
C PRO A 76 0.50 -15.06 -33.34
N GLY A 77 1.75 -14.70 -33.67
CA GLY A 77 2.32 -14.85 -35.02
C GLY A 77 2.45 -13.56 -35.83
N GLU A 78 1.93 -12.43 -35.34
CA GLU A 78 2.28 -11.12 -35.86
C GLU A 78 3.67 -10.79 -35.31
N GLY A 79 4.70 -11.06 -36.11
CA GLY A 79 6.09 -10.75 -35.75
C GLY A 79 6.17 -9.33 -35.21
N VAL A 80 6.86 -9.18 -34.08
CA VAL A 80 7.13 -7.89 -33.46
C VAL A 80 7.97 -7.05 -34.43
N THR A 81 7.30 -6.39 -35.37
CA THR A 81 7.91 -5.38 -36.22
C THR A 81 8.16 -4.14 -35.36
N LEU A 82 9.28 -3.45 -35.58
CA LEU A 82 9.65 -2.24 -34.85
C LEU A 82 8.59 -1.12 -34.90
N GLU A 83 7.58 -1.26 -35.76
CA GLU A 83 6.46 -0.32 -35.89
C GLU A 83 5.26 -0.63 -34.97
N SER A 84 5.12 -1.83 -34.39
CA SER A 84 4.01 -2.18 -33.48
C SER A 84 4.29 -1.94 -32.00
N LEU A 85 5.51 -1.48 -31.67
CA LEU A 85 5.81 -0.95 -30.35
C LEU A 85 5.06 0.37 -30.20
N SER A 86 3.93 0.31 -29.48
CA SER A 86 3.12 1.47 -29.07
C SER A 86 3.98 2.71 -28.84
N THR A 87 3.48 3.86 -29.28
CA THR A 87 4.10 5.18 -29.08
C THR A 87 4.61 5.36 -27.64
N GLY A 88 4.00 4.72 -26.64
CA GLY A 88 4.49 4.66 -25.26
C GLY A 88 5.81 3.90 -25.04
N ARG A 89 6.05 2.74 -25.67
CA ARG A 89 7.33 1.99 -25.52
C ARG A 89 8.46 2.60 -26.34
N ILE A 90 8.19 3.14 -27.54
CA ILE A 90 9.18 3.90 -28.31
C ILE A 90 9.49 5.22 -27.58
N VAL A 91 8.48 5.93 -27.05
CA VAL A 91 8.71 7.09 -26.19
C VAL A 91 9.51 6.69 -24.95
N VAL A 92 9.26 5.55 -24.31
CA VAL A 92 10.07 5.11 -23.16
C VAL A 92 11.52 4.78 -23.55
N ILE A 93 11.76 4.12 -24.68
CA ILE A 93 13.14 3.80 -25.12
C ILE A 93 13.86 5.05 -25.61
N VAL A 94 13.16 5.94 -26.34
CA VAL A 94 13.71 7.23 -26.81
C VAL A 94 13.88 8.19 -25.65
N VAL A 95 12.96 8.27 -24.69
CA VAL A 95 13.09 9.08 -23.47
C VAL A 95 14.16 8.50 -22.55
N ALA A 96 14.27 7.18 -22.40
CA ALA A 96 15.37 6.56 -21.65
C ALA A 96 16.71 6.80 -22.35
N GLY A 97 16.76 6.73 -23.69
CA GLY A 97 17.93 7.06 -24.49
C GLY A 97 18.31 8.53 -24.41
N VAL A 98 17.34 9.45 -24.52
CA VAL A 98 17.50 10.90 -24.39
C VAL A 98 17.80 11.31 -22.95
N LEU A 99 17.29 10.58 -21.95
CA LEU A 99 17.67 10.75 -20.54
C LEU A 99 19.06 10.21 -20.27
N LEU A 100 19.47 9.08 -20.86
CA LEU A 100 20.82 8.55 -20.73
C LEU A 100 21.85 9.44 -21.44
N ILE A 101 21.53 9.90 -22.65
CA ILE A 101 22.34 10.85 -23.42
C ILE A 101 22.32 12.22 -22.72
N GLY A 102 21.17 12.65 -22.21
CA GLY A 102 21.01 13.88 -21.43
C GLY A 102 21.76 13.82 -20.10
N LEU A 103 21.79 12.67 -19.43
CA LEU A 103 22.58 12.40 -18.23
C LEU A 103 24.07 12.35 -18.57
N LEU A 104 24.47 11.75 -19.70
CA LEU A 104 25.83 11.78 -20.21
C LEU A 104 26.27 13.20 -20.55
N ILE A 105 25.44 13.97 -21.23
CA ILE A 105 25.65 15.38 -21.57
C ILE A 105 25.65 16.24 -20.30
N LEU A 106 24.80 15.97 -19.30
CA LEU A 106 24.78 16.65 -18.01
C LEU A 106 26.04 16.31 -17.21
N ILE A 107 26.49 15.05 -17.21
CA ILE A 107 27.74 14.61 -16.59
C ILE A 107 28.94 15.27 -17.29
N PHE A 108 28.89 15.47 -18.61
CA PHE A 108 29.93 16.17 -19.38
C PHE A 108 29.84 17.71 -19.27
N ARG A 109 28.65 18.33 -19.22
CA ARG A 109 28.44 19.79 -19.13
C ARG A 109 28.52 20.34 -17.69
N VAL A 110 28.09 19.57 -16.70
CA VAL A 110 28.16 19.93 -15.27
C VAL A 110 29.51 19.54 -14.66
N SER A 111 30.50 19.24 -15.52
CA SER A 111 31.93 19.23 -15.19
C SER A 111 32.47 20.62 -14.78
N GLY A 112 31.65 21.67 -14.81
CA GLY A 112 31.93 22.97 -14.21
C GLY A 112 31.27 23.18 -12.84
N SER A 113 32.09 23.10 -11.79
CA SER A 113 31.92 23.74 -10.47
C SER A 113 30.54 23.71 -9.78
N PHE A 114 30.28 22.67 -8.98
CA PHE A 114 29.49 22.84 -7.75
C PHE A 114 30.35 22.44 -6.56
N THR A 115 30.92 23.45 -5.90
CA THR A 115 31.60 23.33 -4.62
C THR A 115 30.56 23.29 -3.50
N VAL A 116 30.19 22.07 -3.08
CA VAL A 116 29.54 21.87 -1.78
C VAL A 116 30.66 21.69 -0.74
N SER A 117 30.94 22.73 0.03
CA SER A 117 31.83 22.66 1.18
C SER A 117 31.09 22.03 2.36
N LEU A 118 31.43 20.78 2.69
CA LEU A 118 31.06 20.19 3.98
C LEU A 118 32.06 20.69 5.02
N ARG A 119 31.61 21.60 5.90
CA ARG A 119 32.36 22.07 7.07
C ARG A 119 31.98 21.18 8.26
N GLY A 120 32.99 20.68 8.96
CA GLY A 120 32.81 19.91 10.20
C GLY A 120 32.20 20.76 11.32
N ASP A 121 31.30 20.14 12.07
CA ASP A 121 30.51 20.72 13.15
C ASP A 121 31.37 21.34 14.25
N ALA A 122 31.01 22.56 14.64
CA ALA A 122 31.32 23.13 15.95
C ALA A 122 30.04 23.11 16.79
N GLN A 123 30.07 22.37 17.90
CA GLN A 123 29.01 22.31 18.89
C GLN A 123 28.81 23.70 19.54
N ASN A 124 27.55 24.12 19.68
CA ASN A 124 27.15 25.22 20.55
C ASN A 124 25.78 24.91 21.20
N PRO A 125 25.47 25.53 22.36
CA PRO A 125 24.74 24.88 23.45
C PRO A 125 23.22 24.86 23.31
N ALA A 126 22.62 23.94 24.04
CA ALA A 126 21.20 23.62 24.07
C ALA A 126 20.30 24.84 24.35
N ARG A 127 19.40 25.13 23.42
CA ARG A 127 18.21 25.96 23.63
C ARG A 127 16.99 25.06 23.53
N ALA A 128 16.33 24.81 24.66
CA ALA A 128 15.09 24.02 24.71
C ALA A 128 13.99 24.70 23.88
N ARG A 129 13.70 24.15 22.70
CA ARG A 129 12.47 24.44 21.94
C ARG A 129 11.55 23.24 22.06
N LYS A 130 10.35 23.50 22.59
CA LYS A 130 9.19 22.59 22.64
C LYS A 130 9.06 21.81 21.32
N ALA A 131 9.06 20.49 21.43
CA ALA A 131 8.84 19.57 20.33
C ALA A 131 7.42 19.78 19.75
N ALA A 132 7.35 20.46 18.61
CA ALA A 132 6.22 20.34 17.70
C ALA A 132 6.43 19.08 16.86
N ALA A 133 5.39 18.26 16.75
CA ALA A 133 5.36 16.98 16.05
C ALA A 133 5.99 17.03 14.64
N ALA A 134 6.82 16.06 14.29
CA ALA A 134 7.49 16.02 12.98
C ALA A 134 7.56 14.60 12.39
N GLY A 135 6.70 14.34 11.39
CA GLY A 135 6.93 13.41 10.26
C GLY A 135 6.73 11.90 10.50
N ALA A 136 6.04 11.23 9.57
CA ALA A 136 5.88 9.77 9.55
C ALA A 136 7.20 9.00 9.36
N PHE A 137 8.27 9.69 8.90
CA PHE A 137 9.60 9.14 8.64
C PHE A 137 10.72 9.87 9.41
N GLY A 138 10.41 10.48 10.56
CA GLY A 138 11.41 11.12 11.41
C GLY A 138 12.49 10.13 11.89
N ALA A 139 13.65 10.64 12.32
CA ALA A 139 14.86 9.86 12.65
C ALA A 139 14.70 8.76 13.72
N ALA A 140 13.53 8.68 14.37
CA ALA A 140 13.17 7.65 15.34
C ALA A 140 12.13 6.62 14.84
N ALA A 141 11.62 6.74 13.60
CA ALA A 141 10.45 5.97 13.13
C ALA A 141 10.77 4.83 12.14
N THR A 142 11.95 4.78 11.52
CA THR A 142 12.34 3.70 10.61
C THR A 142 13.46 2.86 11.23
N PRO A 143 13.15 1.72 11.90
CA PRO A 143 14.18 0.76 12.25
C PRO A 143 14.89 0.29 10.97
N ALA A 144 16.21 0.41 10.95
CA ALA A 144 17.04 0.04 9.79
C ALA A 144 17.03 -1.47 9.50
N ASP A 145 16.61 -2.27 10.48
CA ASP A 145 16.74 -3.72 10.46
C ASP A 145 15.40 -4.44 10.66
N LEU A 146 15.13 -5.42 9.79
CA LEU A 146 13.96 -6.30 9.84
C LEU A 146 13.94 -7.11 11.16
N ALA A 147 15.11 -7.48 11.68
CA ALA A 147 15.21 -8.18 12.96
C ALA A 147 14.65 -7.35 14.12
N ALA A 148 14.85 -6.02 14.10
CA ALA A 148 14.32 -5.12 15.12
C ALA A 148 12.78 -4.97 15.01
N ILE A 149 12.23 -5.02 13.80
CA ILE A 149 10.77 -4.99 13.57
C ILE A 149 10.13 -6.29 14.08
N LEU A 150 10.73 -7.44 13.77
CA LEU A 150 10.25 -8.76 14.19
C LEU A 150 10.35 -8.99 15.70
N ALA A 151 11.28 -8.30 16.38
CA ALA A 151 11.40 -8.32 17.83
C ALA A 151 10.36 -7.44 18.56
N THR A 152 9.51 -6.70 17.82
CA THR A 152 8.48 -5.83 18.43
C THR A 152 7.29 -6.66 18.93
N PRO A 153 6.96 -6.64 20.23
CA PRO A 153 5.90 -7.49 20.80
C PRO A 153 4.48 -7.06 20.40
N ASP A 154 4.27 -5.77 20.09
CA ASP A 154 3.00 -5.27 19.55
C ASP A 154 2.93 -5.50 18.04
N ARG A 155 2.09 -6.46 17.63
CA ARG A 155 1.92 -6.85 16.22
C ARG A 155 1.39 -5.73 15.34
N ARG A 156 0.51 -4.86 15.85
CA ARG A 156 -0.03 -3.73 15.05
C ARG A 156 1.07 -2.73 14.77
N ARG A 157 1.91 -2.46 15.77
CA ARG A 157 3.07 -1.57 15.62
C ARG A 157 4.14 -2.17 14.71
N ALA A 158 4.41 -3.47 14.83
CA ALA A 158 5.34 -4.18 13.95
C ALA A 158 4.92 -4.10 12.47
N LEU A 159 3.62 -4.26 12.18
CA LEU A 159 3.09 -4.15 10.81
C LEU A 159 3.19 -2.72 10.26
N VAL A 160 2.92 -1.70 11.07
CA VAL A 160 3.08 -0.30 10.65
C VAL A 160 4.54 0.02 10.34
N LEU A 161 5.47 -0.44 11.17
CA LEU A 161 6.91 -0.25 10.95
C LEU A 161 7.41 -1.01 9.72
N LEU A 162 6.89 -2.22 9.48
CA LEU A 162 7.21 -3.00 8.28
C LEU A 162 6.71 -2.32 7.00
N ALA A 163 5.47 -1.83 7.01
CA ALA A 163 4.90 -1.12 5.86
C ALA A 163 5.64 0.19 5.58
N GLN A 164 6.03 0.94 6.62
CA GLN A 164 6.85 2.14 6.50
C GLN A 164 8.25 1.83 5.95
N ALA A 165 8.90 0.77 6.44
CA ALA A 165 10.22 0.35 5.96
C ALA A 165 10.18 -0.16 4.51
N ALA A 166 9.16 -0.93 4.14
CA ALA A 166 8.94 -1.39 2.77
C ALA A 166 8.71 -0.22 1.83
N LEU A 167 7.80 0.71 2.18
CA LEU A 167 7.54 1.89 1.37
C LEU A 167 8.79 2.77 1.24
N ALA A 168 9.53 2.97 2.32
CA ALA A 168 10.75 3.77 2.29
C ALA A 168 11.80 3.16 1.35
N ARG A 169 12.01 1.84 1.41
CA ARG A 169 12.93 1.12 0.52
C ARG A 169 12.47 1.16 -0.93
N THR A 170 11.17 1.04 -1.19
CA THR A 170 10.61 1.14 -2.56
C THR A 170 10.81 2.53 -3.15
N VAL A 171 10.56 3.60 -2.40
CA VAL A 171 10.78 4.99 -2.86
C VAL A 171 12.27 5.25 -3.12
N THR A 172 13.14 4.75 -2.24
CA THR A 172 14.60 4.89 -2.39
C THR A 172 15.14 4.07 -3.58
N ALA A 173 14.61 2.86 -3.81
CA ALA A 173 14.95 2.02 -4.95
C ALA A 173 14.55 2.64 -6.30
N ASN A 174 13.56 3.53 -6.30
CA ASN A 174 13.15 4.31 -7.46
C ASN A 174 13.90 5.67 -7.57
N GLY A 175 15.01 5.84 -6.82
CA GLY A 175 15.90 7.00 -6.93
C GLY A 175 15.39 8.27 -6.25
N VAL A 176 14.37 8.18 -5.41
CA VAL A 176 13.76 9.33 -4.71
C VAL A 176 14.23 9.36 -3.25
N LEU A 177 14.88 10.47 -2.85
CA LEU A 177 15.32 10.70 -1.48
C LEU A 177 14.12 11.14 -0.62
N LEU A 178 13.73 10.31 0.34
CA LEU A 178 12.66 10.62 1.29
C LEU A 178 13.04 11.80 2.17
N GLN A 179 12.19 12.83 2.23
CA GLN A 179 12.38 13.94 3.15
C GLN A 179 11.72 13.64 4.50
N PRO A 180 12.32 14.07 5.64
CA PRO A 180 11.75 13.85 6.97
C PRO A 180 10.35 14.47 7.18
N SER A 181 9.96 15.42 6.34
CA SER A 181 8.65 16.09 6.36
C SER A 181 7.54 15.35 5.61
N TRP A 182 7.87 14.28 4.88
CA TRP A 182 6.89 13.60 4.03
C TRP A 182 5.90 12.75 4.81
N THR A 183 4.66 12.73 4.34
CA THR A 183 3.65 11.77 4.80
C THR A 183 3.71 10.49 3.96
N LEU A 184 3.12 9.39 4.47
CA LEU A 184 3.02 8.12 3.76
C LEU A 184 2.38 8.29 2.36
N ARG A 185 1.41 9.21 2.26
CA ARG A 185 0.69 9.55 1.03
C ARG A 185 1.59 10.29 0.02
N ASP A 186 2.49 11.15 0.48
CA ASP A 186 3.43 11.87 -0.39
C ASP A 186 4.49 10.93 -0.95
N ALA A 187 4.98 9.99 -0.14
CA ALA A 187 5.92 8.94 -0.57
C ALA A 187 5.34 8.04 -1.67
N LEU A 188 4.04 7.69 -1.58
CA LEU A 188 3.35 6.87 -2.60
C LEU A 188 3.22 7.57 -3.96
N ARG A 189 3.13 8.90 -4.01
CA ARG A 189 3.03 9.68 -5.27
C ARG A 189 4.31 9.62 -6.12
N HIS A 190 5.42 9.18 -5.54
CA HIS A 190 6.73 9.13 -6.19
C HIS A 190 7.13 7.72 -6.65
N ILE A 191 6.28 6.72 -6.46
CA ILE A 191 6.46 5.38 -7.04
C ILE A 191 5.98 5.43 -8.50
N PRO A 192 6.70 4.80 -9.47
CA PRO A 192 6.28 4.80 -10.86
C PRO A 192 4.83 4.34 -10.99
N PRO A 193 3.94 5.17 -11.56
CA PRO A 193 2.52 4.86 -11.62
C PRO A 193 2.25 3.57 -12.40
N ALA A 194 3.15 3.12 -13.29
CA ALA A 194 2.95 1.89 -14.06
C ALA A 194 3.06 0.58 -13.25
N LEU A 195 3.99 0.47 -12.29
CA LEU A 195 4.13 -0.73 -11.45
C LEU A 195 3.08 -0.75 -10.34
N ALA A 196 2.81 0.41 -9.75
CA ALA A 196 1.69 0.58 -8.82
C ALA A 196 0.36 0.34 -9.54
N ALA A 197 0.15 0.87 -10.75
CA ALA A 197 -1.07 0.67 -11.53
C ALA A 197 -1.22 -0.77 -12.03
N LEU A 198 -0.16 -1.48 -12.44
CA LEU A 198 -0.31 -2.87 -12.88
C LEU A 198 -0.70 -3.79 -11.72
N ALA A 199 -0.03 -3.68 -10.58
CA ALA A 199 -0.39 -4.43 -9.37
C ALA A 199 -1.76 -4.00 -8.82
N TYR A 200 -2.08 -2.70 -8.89
CA TYR A 200 -3.38 -2.15 -8.49
C TYR A 200 -4.51 -2.58 -9.44
N LEU A 201 -4.31 -2.59 -10.75
CA LEU A 201 -5.30 -3.01 -11.75
C LEU A 201 -5.57 -4.52 -11.68
N LEU A 202 -4.53 -5.34 -11.50
CA LEU A 202 -4.68 -6.79 -11.28
C LEU A 202 -5.35 -7.10 -9.93
N SER A 203 -5.00 -6.35 -8.88
CA SER A 203 -5.66 -6.45 -7.56
C SER A 203 -7.11 -5.95 -7.59
N GLN A 204 -7.42 -4.91 -8.39
CA GLN A 204 -8.76 -4.32 -8.43
C GLN A 204 -9.77 -5.25 -9.08
N ARG A 205 -9.42 -5.97 -10.16
CA ARG A 205 -10.37 -6.89 -10.81
C ARG A 205 -10.85 -8.01 -9.88
N GLN A 206 -9.92 -8.65 -9.17
CA GLN A 206 -10.30 -9.67 -8.19
C GLN A 206 -11.09 -9.07 -7.03
N GLN A 207 -10.74 -7.86 -6.59
CA GLN A 207 -11.44 -7.19 -5.51
C GLN A 207 -12.84 -6.72 -5.90
N GLU A 208 -13.04 -6.29 -7.15
CA GLU A 208 -14.35 -5.97 -7.72
C GLU A 208 -15.24 -7.19 -7.76
N LEU A 209 -14.77 -8.35 -8.26
CA LEU A 209 -15.55 -9.58 -8.26
C LEU A 209 -15.95 -10.02 -6.84
N ARG A 210 -15.01 -9.96 -5.89
CA ARG A 210 -15.23 -10.40 -4.50
C ARG A 210 -16.21 -9.51 -3.71
N ALA A 211 -16.18 -8.21 -3.96
CA ALA A 211 -17.09 -7.25 -3.34
C ALA A 211 -18.43 -7.11 -4.09
N SER A 212 -18.51 -7.57 -5.34
CA SER A 212 -19.73 -7.54 -6.16
C SER A 212 -20.88 -8.40 -5.57
N PRO A 213 -22.12 -8.30 -6.10
CA PRO A 213 -23.24 -9.11 -5.64
C PRO A 213 -22.96 -10.61 -5.59
N VAL A 214 -22.25 -11.15 -6.59
CA VAL A 214 -21.92 -12.59 -6.73
C VAL A 214 -20.71 -13.03 -5.91
N GLY A 215 -19.96 -12.08 -5.33
CA GLY A 215 -18.80 -12.34 -4.48
C GLY A 215 -19.17 -12.78 -3.06
N MET A 216 -18.17 -13.01 -2.21
CA MET A 216 -18.36 -13.53 -0.83
C MET A 216 -17.61 -12.74 0.25
N ASP A 217 -17.07 -11.55 -0.05
CA ASP A 217 -16.38 -10.75 0.98
C ASP A 217 -17.33 -10.32 2.13
N GLY A 218 -18.63 -10.20 1.85
CA GLY A 218 -19.67 -9.99 2.86
C GLY A 218 -19.80 -11.17 3.84
N LEU A 219 -19.62 -12.41 3.37
CA LEU A 219 -19.65 -13.61 4.22
C LEU A 219 -18.56 -13.56 5.30
N GLN A 220 -17.34 -13.14 4.94
CA GLN A 220 -16.26 -12.98 5.90
C GLN A 220 -16.65 -12.01 7.01
N LEU A 221 -17.16 -10.84 6.63
CA LEU A 221 -17.53 -9.77 7.55
C LEU A 221 -18.68 -10.21 8.47
N TRP A 222 -19.66 -10.90 7.91
CA TRP A 222 -20.79 -11.46 8.63
C TRP A 222 -20.36 -12.47 9.71
N LEU A 223 -19.60 -13.49 9.33
CA LEU A 223 -19.14 -14.53 10.25
C LEU A 223 -18.29 -13.94 11.38
N THR A 224 -17.46 -12.93 11.06
CA THR A 224 -16.63 -12.23 12.05
C THR A 224 -17.49 -11.39 13.02
N ALA A 225 -18.52 -10.70 12.51
CA ALA A 225 -19.43 -9.91 13.34
C ALA A 225 -20.23 -10.77 14.32
N GLU A 226 -20.55 -12.00 13.92
CA GLU A 226 -21.26 -12.99 14.73
C GLU A 226 -20.34 -13.78 15.68
N GLY A 227 -19.08 -13.37 15.83
CA GLY A 227 -18.12 -13.94 16.77
C GLY A 227 -17.34 -15.16 16.27
N GLY A 228 -17.52 -15.56 15.01
CA GLY A 228 -16.73 -16.62 14.37
C GLY A 228 -15.36 -16.15 13.88
N SER A 229 -14.43 -17.08 13.71
CA SER A 229 -13.13 -16.80 13.08
C SER A 229 -13.22 -17.03 11.58
N ALA A 230 -13.33 -15.96 10.79
CA ALA A 230 -13.41 -16.03 9.33
C ALA A 230 -12.39 -15.13 8.65
N GLN A 231 -11.76 -15.61 7.58
CA GLN A 231 -10.79 -14.84 6.80
C GLN A 231 -10.93 -15.10 5.30
N GLY A 232 -10.86 -14.03 4.50
CA GLY A 232 -10.71 -14.11 3.05
C GLY A 232 -9.24 -14.21 2.67
N PHE A 233 -8.93 -15.06 1.68
CA PHE A 233 -7.57 -15.31 1.24
C PHE A 233 -7.46 -15.24 -0.28
N SER A 234 -6.45 -14.54 -0.78
CA SER A 234 -6.21 -14.34 -2.21
C SER A 234 -4.82 -14.81 -2.64
N GLY A 235 -4.13 -15.60 -1.81
CA GLY A 235 -2.75 -16.01 -2.04
C GLY A 235 -1.71 -15.07 -1.43
N GLY A 236 -0.44 -15.44 -1.61
CA GLY A 236 0.73 -14.62 -1.25
C GLY A 236 1.55 -15.15 -0.07
N TRP A 237 1.05 -16.12 0.68
CA TRP A 237 1.79 -16.81 1.74
C TRP A 237 1.27 -18.23 1.96
N ASN A 238 2.12 -19.08 2.55
CA ASN A 238 1.75 -20.46 2.82
C ASN A 238 0.73 -20.56 3.96
N LEU A 239 -0.24 -21.45 3.79
CA LEU A 239 -1.27 -21.78 4.76
C LEU A 239 -0.93 -23.10 5.45
N ASP A 240 -1.19 -23.16 6.75
CA ASP A 240 -1.18 -24.41 7.51
C ASP A 240 -2.57 -25.06 7.43
N PRO A 241 -2.70 -26.24 6.78
CA PRO A 241 -3.97 -26.96 6.70
C PRO A 241 -4.57 -27.26 8.08
N ALA A 242 -3.74 -27.43 9.12
CA ALA A 242 -4.20 -27.81 10.45
C ALA A 242 -4.92 -26.68 11.21
N SER A 243 -4.75 -25.42 10.78
CA SER A 243 -5.41 -24.25 11.40
C SER A 243 -6.76 -23.89 10.76
N ILE A 244 -7.18 -24.64 9.74
CA ILE A 244 -8.36 -24.34 8.93
C ILE A 244 -9.39 -25.44 9.17
N GLY A 245 -10.49 -25.09 9.82
CA GLY A 245 -11.60 -26.02 10.06
C GLY A 245 -12.38 -26.29 8.78
N VAL A 246 -12.62 -25.21 8.02
CA VAL A 246 -13.36 -25.25 6.75
C VAL A 246 -12.76 -24.28 5.75
N LEU A 247 -12.58 -24.72 4.50
CA LEU A 247 -12.19 -23.89 3.37
C LEU A 247 -13.38 -23.72 2.41
N VAL A 248 -13.99 -22.55 2.35
CA VAL A 248 -15.01 -22.21 1.36
C VAL A 248 -14.32 -21.90 0.03
N LEU A 249 -14.60 -22.72 -0.99
CA LEU A 249 -14.04 -22.56 -2.32
C LEU A 249 -15.12 -22.11 -3.32
N PRO A 250 -15.27 -20.79 -3.57
CA PRO A 250 -16.14 -20.30 -4.63
C PRO A 250 -15.58 -20.63 -6.01
N LEU A 251 -16.34 -21.39 -6.80
CA LEU A 251 -16.05 -21.60 -8.20
C LEU A 251 -16.79 -20.55 -9.02
N HIS A 252 -16.03 -19.69 -9.69
CA HIS A 252 -16.55 -18.75 -10.68
C HIS A 252 -16.42 -19.28 -12.12
N ASP A 253 -15.85 -20.47 -12.28
CA ASP A 253 -15.60 -21.10 -13.58
C ASP A 253 -16.43 -22.38 -13.69
N THR A 254 -17.14 -22.50 -14.80
CA THR A 254 -17.91 -23.70 -15.19
C THR A 254 -17.01 -24.76 -15.83
N VAL A 255 -15.85 -24.37 -16.37
CA VAL A 255 -14.87 -25.28 -17.00
C VAL A 255 -13.45 -24.96 -16.52
N PRO A 256 -13.04 -25.48 -15.35
CA PRO A 256 -11.65 -25.39 -14.91
C PRO A 256 -10.68 -26.07 -15.91
N ASP A 257 -9.40 -25.67 -15.89
CA ASP A 257 -8.32 -26.00 -16.87
C ASP A 257 -8.41 -25.27 -18.23
N ARG A 258 -9.40 -24.40 -18.42
CA ARG A 258 -9.53 -23.63 -19.64
C ARG A 258 -9.19 -22.17 -19.37
N ASP A 259 -8.22 -21.66 -20.12
CA ASP A 259 -7.92 -20.24 -20.13
C ASP A 259 -9.15 -19.43 -20.59
N LEU A 260 -9.47 -18.39 -19.82
CA LEU A 260 -10.53 -17.47 -20.11
C LEU A 260 -10.28 -16.78 -21.45
N THR A 261 -11.26 -16.91 -22.35
CA THR A 261 -11.29 -16.11 -23.57
C THR A 261 -11.92 -14.76 -23.24
N PRO A 262 -11.16 -13.65 -23.30
CA PRO A 262 -11.70 -12.35 -22.93
C PRO A 262 -12.81 -11.93 -23.89
N ALA A 263 -13.93 -11.44 -23.34
CA ALA A 263 -14.98 -10.82 -24.13
C ALA A 263 -14.43 -9.63 -24.92
N LEU A 264 -14.86 -9.49 -26.18
CA LEU A 264 -14.48 -8.40 -27.08
C LEU A 264 -15.57 -7.32 -27.16
N THR A 265 -16.81 -7.70 -26.85
CA THR A 265 -17.98 -6.80 -26.84
C THR A 265 -18.63 -6.76 -25.46
N THR A 266 -19.40 -5.70 -25.20
CA THR A 266 -20.20 -5.60 -23.96
C THR A 266 -21.22 -6.73 -23.85
N GLU A 267 -21.82 -7.14 -24.97
CA GLU A 267 -22.77 -8.26 -24.99
C GLU A 267 -22.08 -9.59 -24.65
N GLU A 268 -20.92 -9.87 -25.25
CA GLU A 268 -20.11 -11.04 -24.89
C GLU A 268 -19.72 -11.01 -23.42
N LEU A 269 -19.39 -9.85 -22.86
CA LEU A 269 -19.03 -9.69 -21.46
C LEU A 269 -20.22 -10.01 -20.55
N LEU A 270 -21.43 -9.50 -20.86
CA LEU A 270 -22.63 -9.81 -20.08
C LEU A 270 -22.95 -11.31 -20.05
N PHE A 271 -22.68 -12.02 -21.14
CA PHE A 271 -22.96 -13.46 -21.27
C PHE A 271 -21.75 -14.36 -21.01
N GLN A 272 -20.63 -13.80 -20.55
CA GLN A 272 -19.43 -14.54 -20.21
C GLN A 272 -19.69 -15.45 -18.99
N GLN A 273 -19.42 -16.75 -19.16
CA GLN A 273 -19.76 -17.80 -18.17
C GLN A 273 -18.72 -18.00 -17.08
N ASP A 274 -17.45 -17.75 -17.41
CA ASP A 274 -16.29 -18.01 -16.58
C ASP A 274 -15.62 -16.66 -16.27
N GLU A 275 -15.10 -16.47 -15.07
CA GLU A 275 -14.54 -15.16 -14.63
C GLU A 275 -13.10 -15.27 -14.11
N ASN A 276 -12.65 -16.49 -13.81
CA ASN A 276 -11.32 -16.82 -13.35
C ASN A 276 -10.66 -17.83 -14.31
N ASP A 277 -9.40 -18.16 -14.01
CA ASP A 277 -8.61 -19.19 -14.70
C ASP A 277 -8.19 -20.25 -13.68
N LEU A 278 -9.17 -20.93 -13.05
CA LEU A 278 -8.86 -21.94 -12.04
C LEU A 278 -8.47 -23.28 -12.68
N GLU A 279 -7.35 -23.85 -12.23
CA GLU A 279 -6.90 -25.19 -12.64
C GLU A 279 -7.51 -26.28 -11.75
N TRP A 280 -7.87 -27.41 -12.36
CA TRP A 280 -8.42 -28.56 -11.64
C TRP A 280 -7.44 -29.18 -10.67
N ARG A 281 -6.15 -29.20 -11.03
CA ARG A 281 -5.06 -29.65 -10.15
C ARG A 281 -5.07 -28.88 -8.82
N GLU A 282 -5.39 -27.59 -8.86
CA GLU A 282 -5.40 -26.75 -7.67
C GLU A 282 -6.66 -26.99 -6.82
N ILE A 283 -7.81 -27.23 -7.46
CA ILE A 283 -9.04 -27.67 -6.78
C ILE A 283 -8.77 -29.00 -6.04
N GLU A 284 -8.31 -30.03 -6.75
CA GLU A 284 -8.02 -31.36 -6.15
C GLU A 284 -6.99 -31.26 -5.00
N GLY A 285 -5.96 -30.44 -5.19
CA GLY A 285 -4.94 -30.18 -4.17
C GLY A 285 -5.50 -29.56 -2.89
N LYS A 286 -6.55 -28.74 -2.98
CA LYS A 286 -7.24 -28.16 -1.83
C LYS A 286 -8.16 -29.17 -1.14
N LEU A 287 -8.99 -29.89 -1.93
CA LEU A 287 -9.91 -30.92 -1.44
C LEU A 287 -9.20 -32.07 -0.72
N ALA A 288 -7.99 -32.41 -1.17
CA ALA A 288 -7.19 -33.47 -0.56
C ALA A 288 -6.67 -33.14 0.84
N ARG A 289 -6.71 -31.87 1.28
CA ARG A 289 -6.07 -31.42 2.53
C ARG A 289 -7.08 -30.96 3.58
N VAL A 290 -8.03 -30.10 3.21
CA VAL A 290 -8.92 -29.42 4.16
C VAL A 290 -10.40 -29.74 3.83
N PRO A 291 -11.28 -29.91 4.83
CA PRO A 291 -12.73 -29.97 4.59
C PRO A 291 -13.19 -28.73 3.81
N THR A 292 -13.74 -28.95 2.62
CA THR A 292 -13.99 -27.87 1.65
C THR A 292 -15.43 -27.93 1.14
N PRO A 293 -16.30 -26.97 1.48
CA PRO A 293 -17.49 -26.68 0.72
C PRO A 293 -17.12 -25.98 -0.60
N ILE A 294 -17.34 -26.70 -1.69
CA ILE A 294 -17.29 -26.15 -3.04
C ILE A 294 -18.61 -25.45 -3.30
N VAL A 295 -18.54 -24.19 -3.71
CA VAL A 295 -19.70 -23.41 -4.12
C VAL A 295 -19.72 -23.33 -5.64
N LEU A 296 -20.75 -23.91 -6.26
CA LEU A 296 -20.87 -23.95 -7.72
C LEU A 296 -21.24 -22.57 -8.30
N PRO A 297 -20.83 -22.28 -9.54
CA PRO A 297 -21.27 -21.06 -10.21
C PRO A 297 -22.73 -21.19 -10.62
N LYS A 298 -23.42 -20.05 -10.61
CA LYS A 298 -24.81 -19.91 -11.07
C LYS A 298 -24.98 -18.77 -12.04
N TRP A 299 -24.31 -17.65 -11.75
CA TRP A 299 -24.47 -16.39 -12.47
C TRP A 299 -23.34 -16.17 -13.47
N ARG A 300 -23.71 -15.73 -14.66
CA ARG A 300 -22.78 -15.13 -15.64
C ARG A 300 -22.38 -13.73 -15.18
N SER A 301 -21.31 -13.22 -15.78
CA SER A 301 -20.74 -11.91 -15.46
C SER A 301 -21.78 -10.78 -15.51
N GLY A 302 -22.76 -10.86 -16.42
CA GLY A 302 -23.82 -9.87 -16.54
C GLY A 302 -24.60 -9.62 -15.26
N MET A 303 -24.76 -10.60 -14.37
CA MET A 303 -25.50 -10.40 -13.12
C MET A 303 -24.77 -9.38 -12.23
N ARG A 304 -23.47 -9.56 -12.00
CA ARG A 304 -22.68 -8.61 -11.19
C ARG A 304 -22.51 -7.26 -11.87
N LEU A 305 -22.54 -7.22 -13.20
CA LEU A 305 -22.32 -6.02 -14.00
C LEU A 305 -23.56 -5.14 -14.14
N THR A 306 -24.75 -5.70 -13.97
CA THR A 306 -26.04 -5.01 -14.13
C THR A 306 -26.83 -4.91 -12.84
N GLY A 307 -26.55 -5.76 -11.84
CA GLY A 307 -27.36 -5.89 -10.63
C GLY A 307 -28.73 -6.52 -10.90
N ILE A 308 -28.89 -7.25 -12.00
CA ILE A 308 -30.16 -7.87 -12.42
C ILE A 308 -30.06 -9.38 -12.25
N ALA A 309 -30.92 -9.95 -11.40
CA ALA A 309 -31.14 -11.40 -11.32
C ALA A 309 -32.29 -11.79 -12.26
N HIS A 310 -31.94 -12.52 -13.31
CA HIS A 310 -32.87 -13.08 -14.29
C HIS A 310 -32.30 -14.37 -14.91
N PRO A 311 -33.11 -15.38 -15.26
CA PRO A 311 -32.63 -16.66 -15.80
C PRO A 311 -31.75 -16.58 -17.05
N VAL A 312 -31.89 -15.51 -17.83
CA VAL A 312 -31.07 -15.25 -19.03
C VAL A 312 -29.56 -15.13 -18.70
N LEU A 313 -29.24 -14.75 -17.46
CA LEU A 313 -27.87 -14.60 -16.96
C LEU A 313 -27.40 -15.82 -16.17
N LEU A 314 -28.12 -16.95 -16.22
CA LEU A 314 -27.66 -18.17 -15.59
C LEU A 314 -26.64 -18.91 -16.46
N VAL A 315 -25.67 -19.55 -15.82
CA VAL A 315 -24.67 -20.40 -16.50
C VAL A 315 -25.33 -21.62 -17.17
N ASP A 316 -24.63 -22.32 -18.06
CA ASP A 316 -25.15 -23.52 -18.71
C ASP A 316 -25.14 -24.73 -17.75
N THR A 317 -26.29 -25.39 -17.56
CA THR A 317 -26.42 -26.57 -16.70
C THR A 317 -25.61 -27.75 -17.21
N THR A 318 -25.42 -27.87 -18.53
CA THR A 318 -24.63 -28.96 -19.14
C THR A 318 -23.17 -28.90 -18.68
N ARG A 319 -22.63 -27.69 -18.51
CA ARG A 319 -21.27 -27.50 -18.01
C ARG A 319 -21.17 -27.83 -16.52
N LEU A 320 -22.18 -27.45 -15.75
CA LEU A 320 -22.26 -27.80 -14.32
C LEU A 320 -22.39 -29.31 -14.11
N ASP A 321 -23.20 -30.00 -14.92
CA ASP A 321 -23.32 -31.46 -14.88
C ASP A 321 -21.97 -32.14 -15.18
N ALA A 322 -21.22 -31.63 -16.15
CA ALA A 322 -19.88 -32.11 -16.45
C ALA A 322 -18.89 -31.85 -15.30
N LEU A 323 -18.99 -30.69 -14.65
CA LEU A 323 -18.20 -30.34 -13.47
C LEU A 323 -18.52 -31.26 -12.29
N LEU A 324 -19.80 -31.51 -12.02
CA LEU A 324 -20.27 -32.45 -10.99
C LEU A 324 -19.79 -33.87 -11.26
N LEU A 325 -19.95 -34.35 -12.50
CA LEU A 325 -19.43 -35.66 -12.91
C LEU A 325 -17.92 -35.77 -12.69
N ARG A 326 -17.16 -34.69 -12.94
CA ARG A 326 -15.72 -34.66 -12.69
C ARG A 326 -15.40 -34.68 -11.18
N LEU A 327 -16.18 -33.96 -10.35
CA LEU A 327 -16.03 -33.94 -8.89
C LEU A 327 -16.39 -35.27 -8.23
N THR A 328 -17.55 -35.85 -8.55
CA THR A 328 -18.13 -36.97 -7.81
C THR A 328 -17.92 -38.32 -8.51
N GLY A 329 -17.78 -38.32 -9.83
CA GLY A 329 -17.74 -39.53 -10.65
C GLY A 329 -19.10 -40.17 -10.90
N ASP A 330 -20.19 -39.57 -10.42
CA ASP A 330 -21.54 -40.10 -10.55
C ASP A 330 -22.35 -39.34 -11.62
N PRO A 331 -22.79 -39.99 -12.72
CA PRO A 331 -23.58 -39.35 -13.77
C PRO A 331 -25.07 -39.12 -13.40
N GLY A 332 -25.52 -39.64 -12.27
CA GLY A 332 -26.87 -39.43 -11.73
C GLY A 332 -27.02 -38.07 -11.02
N ILE A 333 -25.91 -37.49 -10.55
CA ILE A 333 -25.91 -36.17 -9.90
C ILE A 333 -25.98 -35.09 -10.98
N ARG A 334 -27.18 -34.51 -11.17
CA ARG A 334 -27.45 -33.49 -12.19
C ARG A 334 -28.08 -32.24 -11.60
N ILE A 335 -27.78 -31.10 -12.20
CA ILE A 335 -28.37 -29.81 -11.87
C ILE A 335 -29.82 -29.76 -12.36
N SER A 336 -30.68 -29.25 -11.50
CA SER A 336 -32.05 -28.86 -11.79
C SER A 336 -32.27 -27.41 -11.37
N ARG A 337 -33.26 -26.73 -11.95
CA ARG A 337 -33.66 -25.38 -11.53
C ARG A 337 -35.08 -25.41 -11.02
N SER A 338 -35.30 -24.79 -9.87
CA SER A 338 -36.64 -24.62 -9.34
C SER A 338 -37.46 -23.71 -10.27
N PRO A 339 -38.72 -24.08 -10.59
CA PRO A 339 -39.63 -23.19 -11.30
C PRO A 339 -40.15 -22.06 -10.39
N GLU A 340 -39.96 -22.17 -9.07
CA GLU A 340 -40.37 -21.14 -8.12
C GLU A 340 -39.43 -19.94 -8.17
N VAL A 341 -39.99 -18.73 -8.01
CA VAL A 341 -39.20 -17.50 -8.02
C VAL A 341 -38.25 -17.46 -6.83
N PHE A 342 -38.72 -17.81 -5.64
CA PHE A 342 -37.90 -18.01 -4.45
C PHE A 342 -38.22 -19.37 -3.84
N ALA A 343 -37.25 -20.28 -3.86
CA ALA A 343 -37.37 -21.59 -3.24
C ALA A 343 -37.06 -21.53 -1.75
N ALA A 344 -37.94 -22.13 -0.96
CA ALA A 344 -37.83 -22.27 0.49
C ALA A 344 -37.49 -23.72 0.84
N LEU A 345 -36.23 -23.99 1.17
CA LEU A 345 -35.77 -25.32 1.57
C LEU A 345 -35.55 -25.36 3.08
N PRO A 346 -36.04 -26.41 3.77
CA PRO A 346 -35.87 -26.54 5.21
C PRO A 346 -34.40 -26.83 5.55
N TYR A 347 -33.94 -26.24 6.66
CA TYR A 347 -32.66 -26.49 7.29
C TYR A 347 -32.85 -26.61 8.80
N LYS A 348 -32.25 -27.64 9.39
CA LYS A 348 -32.25 -27.83 10.84
C LYS A 348 -30.92 -27.38 11.41
N ALA A 349 -30.93 -26.27 12.14
CA ALA A 349 -29.73 -25.71 12.74
C ALA A 349 -29.12 -26.63 13.79
N SER A 350 -27.83 -26.41 14.10
CA SER A 350 -27.10 -27.14 15.17
C SER A 350 -27.77 -27.01 16.55
N THR A 351 -28.46 -25.88 16.78
CA THR A 351 -29.26 -25.61 18.00
C THR A 351 -30.61 -26.33 18.03
N GLY A 352 -30.99 -27.00 16.94
CA GLY A 352 -32.30 -27.63 16.74
C GLY A 352 -33.37 -26.72 16.16
N ALA A 353 -33.09 -25.42 15.95
CA ALA A 353 -34.02 -24.49 15.33
C ALA A 353 -34.29 -24.85 13.86
N GLU A 354 -35.55 -24.77 13.44
CA GLU A 354 -35.94 -24.92 12.04
C GLU A 354 -35.82 -23.58 11.32
N LEU A 355 -35.01 -23.54 10.28
CA LEU A 355 -34.79 -22.39 9.41
C LEU A 355 -35.19 -22.76 7.98
N SER A 356 -35.45 -21.76 7.16
CA SER A 356 -35.76 -21.94 5.74
C SER A 356 -34.93 -21.01 4.88
N THR A 357 -34.39 -21.54 3.79
CA THR A 357 -33.68 -20.72 2.80
C THR A 357 -34.64 -19.80 2.07
N ALA A 358 -34.09 -18.78 1.40
CA ALA A 358 -34.78 -17.98 0.40
C ALA A 358 -33.84 -17.83 -0.81
N ILE A 359 -33.96 -18.73 -1.79
CA ILE A 359 -33.06 -18.81 -2.94
C ILE A 359 -33.80 -18.45 -4.22
N TYR A 360 -33.37 -17.39 -4.91
CA TYR A 360 -34.01 -16.95 -6.15
C TYR A 360 -33.73 -17.93 -7.30
N ALA A 361 -34.73 -18.35 -8.08
CA ALA A 361 -34.56 -19.28 -9.22
C ALA A 361 -33.58 -20.42 -8.91
N ALA A 362 -33.86 -21.14 -7.82
CA ALA A 362 -32.87 -21.96 -7.13
C ALA A 362 -32.21 -23.01 -8.03
N GLN A 363 -30.89 -23.06 -8.00
CA GLN A 363 -30.07 -24.09 -8.62
C GLN A 363 -29.90 -25.25 -7.63
N LEU A 364 -30.56 -26.37 -7.92
CA LEU A 364 -30.55 -27.57 -7.08
C LEU A 364 -29.85 -28.71 -7.83
N PHE A 365 -29.63 -29.82 -7.14
CA PHE A 365 -29.12 -31.03 -7.78
C PHE A 365 -29.77 -32.29 -7.21
N ASP A 366 -29.66 -33.38 -7.97
CA ASP A 366 -30.01 -34.71 -7.46
C ASP A 366 -28.95 -35.20 -6.48
N GLY A 367 -29.25 -35.03 -5.19
CA GLY A 367 -28.42 -35.44 -4.07
C GLY A 367 -28.73 -36.86 -3.57
N SER A 368 -29.47 -37.69 -4.33
CA SER A 368 -29.82 -39.05 -3.91
C SER A 368 -28.62 -39.96 -3.64
N ALA A 369 -27.49 -39.72 -4.31
CA ALA A 369 -26.21 -40.40 -4.06
C ALA A 369 -25.34 -39.73 -2.97
N CYS A 370 -25.84 -38.66 -2.33
CA CYS A 370 -25.13 -37.86 -1.33
C CYS A 370 -25.85 -37.89 0.02
N THR A 371 -25.19 -37.37 1.06
CA THR A 371 -25.83 -37.11 2.36
C THR A 371 -26.33 -35.66 2.40
N PRO A 372 -27.64 -35.41 2.29
CA PRO A 372 -28.17 -34.05 2.21
C PRO A 372 -28.02 -33.29 3.54
N VAL A 373 -27.69 -32.01 3.44
CA VAL A 373 -27.64 -31.04 4.55
C VAL A 373 -28.79 -30.03 4.43
N ILE A 374 -29.06 -29.55 3.22
CA ILE A 374 -30.20 -28.67 2.91
C ILE A 374 -30.96 -29.25 1.71
N GLY A 375 -32.26 -29.49 1.88
CA GLY A 375 -33.10 -30.13 0.86
C GLY A 375 -32.99 -31.66 0.87
N SER A 376 -33.53 -32.30 -0.18
CA SER A 376 -33.53 -33.77 -0.29
C SER A 376 -33.79 -34.25 -1.72
N GLY A 377 -33.21 -35.39 -2.10
CA GLY A 377 -33.43 -36.01 -3.41
C GLY A 377 -33.09 -35.07 -4.57
N ALA A 378 -33.99 -34.93 -5.53
CA ALA A 378 -33.85 -34.05 -6.69
C ALA A 378 -33.88 -32.53 -6.36
N ALA A 379 -34.22 -32.18 -5.12
CA ALA A 379 -34.30 -30.81 -4.62
C ALA A 379 -33.27 -30.58 -3.51
N THR A 380 -32.01 -30.97 -3.75
CA THR A 380 -30.91 -30.79 -2.79
C THR A 380 -30.12 -29.52 -3.13
N LEU A 381 -29.86 -28.67 -2.13
CA LEU A 381 -29.07 -27.44 -2.27
C LEU A 381 -27.64 -27.64 -1.77
N LEU A 382 -27.49 -28.33 -0.63
CA LEU A 382 -26.20 -28.59 0.00
C LEU A 382 -26.17 -30.05 0.45
N ALA A 383 -25.14 -30.78 0.05
CA ALA A 383 -24.91 -32.15 0.52
C ALA A 383 -23.44 -32.49 0.65
N SER A 384 -23.14 -33.48 1.49
CA SER A 384 -21.84 -34.16 1.50
C SER A 384 -21.86 -35.29 0.48
N CYS A 385 -21.11 -35.14 -0.61
CA CYS A 385 -21.05 -36.08 -1.72
C CYS A 385 -19.70 -36.84 -1.73
N PRO A 386 -19.67 -38.09 -2.21
CA PRO A 386 -18.40 -38.81 -2.40
C PRO A 386 -17.53 -38.07 -3.42
N LEU A 387 -16.24 -37.93 -3.13
CA LEU A 387 -15.28 -37.36 -4.07
C LEU A 387 -14.75 -38.46 -5.00
N ARG A 388 -14.68 -38.17 -6.29
CA ARG A 388 -14.22 -39.11 -7.31
C ARG A 388 -12.83 -39.65 -6.95
N ASN A 389 -12.66 -40.97 -7.04
CA ASN A 389 -11.39 -41.67 -6.75
C ASN A 389 -10.82 -41.40 -5.34
N SER A 390 -11.65 -41.04 -4.37
CA SER A 390 -11.23 -40.76 -2.99
C SER A 390 -12.19 -41.37 -1.99
N ALA A 391 -11.69 -41.74 -0.81
CA ALA A 391 -12.54 -42.16 0.32
C ALA A 391 -13.13 -40.95 1.08
N ARG A 392 -12.72 -39.72 0.74
CA ARG A 392 -13.24 -38.49 1.35
C ARG A 392 -14.55 -38.07 0.69
N SER A 393 -15.37 -37.37 1.46
CA SER A 393 -16.50 -36.62 0.92
C SER A 393 -16.15 -35.13 0.78
N VAL A 394 -16.92 -34.44 -0.05
CA VAL A 394 -16.85 -33.00 -0.29
C VAL A 394 -18.23 -32.40 -0.09
N PHE A 395 -18.31 -31.22 0.51
CA PHE A 395 -19.58 -30.49 0.58
C PHE A 395 -19.77 -29.76 -0.75
N ILE A 396 -20.92 -29.96 -1.39
CA ILE A 396 -21.27 -29.29 -2.65
C ILE A 396 -22.48 -28.41 -2.37
N LEU A 397 -22.29 -27.09 -2.51
CA LEU A 397 -23.35 -26.10 -2.52
C LEU A 397 -23.68 -25.77 -3.98
N SER A 398 -24.88 -26.16 -4.43
CA SER A 398 -25.27 -25.96 -5.83
C SER A 398 -25.65 -24.53 -6.16
N ASP A 399 -26.14 -23.74 -5.21
CA ASP A 399 -26.51 -22.35 -5.42
C ASP A 399 -25.66 -21.42 -4.55
N PRO A 400 -24.86 -20.51 -5.14
CA PRO A 400 -24.03 -19.58 -4.37
C PRO A 400 -24.84 -18.58 -3.56
N ASP A 401 -26.14 -18.40 -3.84
CA ASP A 401 -26.99 -17.40 -3.18
C ASP A 401 -27.20 -17.69 -1.68
N LEU A 402 -26.82 -18.88 -1.19
CA LEU A 402 -26.78 -19.12 0.26
C LEU A 402 -25.61 -18.37 0.94
N LEU A 403 -24.52 -18.12 0.22
CA LEU A 403 -23.24 -17.63 0.75
C LEU A 403 -22.75 -16.31 0.13
N ASN A 404 -23.26 -15.92 -1.03
CA ASN A 404 -22.82 -14.71 -1.72
C ASN A 404 -23.44 -13.43 -1.15
N ASN A 405 -22.87 -12.30 -1.54
CA ASN A 405 -23.18 -11.01 -0.94
C ASN A 405 -24.66 -10.60 -1.08
N HIS A 406 -25.27 -10.84 -2.26
CA HIS A 406 -26.67 -10.48 -2.48
C HIS A 406 -27.67 -11.46 -1.88
N GLY A 407 -27.27 -12.73 -1.72
CA GLY A 407 -28.13 -13.80 -1.26
C GLY A 407 -28.19 -13.92 0.26
N LEU A 408 -27.11 -13.55 0.96
CA LEU A 408 -27.06 -13.51 2.43
C LEU A 408 -28.13 -12.59 3.06
N ARG A 409 -28.50 -11.50 2.39
CA ARG A 409 -29.56 -10.58 2.86
C ARG A 409 -30.98 -11.15 2.74
N LEU A 410 -31.17 -12.26 2.02
CA LEU A 410 -32.50 -12.81 1.77
C LEU A 410 -32.94 -13.75 2.89
N GLY A 411 -34.20 -13.61 3.34
CA GLY A 411 -34.82 -14.53 4.28
C GLY A 411 -33.94 -14.85 5.49
N GLN A 412 -33.67 -16.14 5.71
CA GLN A 412 -32.82 -16.64 6.80
C GLN A 412 -31.44 -17.14 6.31
N ASN A 413 -31.02 -16.81 5.08
CA ASN A 413 -29.79 -17.33 4.48
C ASN A 413 -28.55 -17.01 5.32
N ALA A 414 -28.41 -15.78 5.81
CA ALA A 414 -27.29 -15.40 6.69
C ALA A 414 -27.22 -16.23 7.98
N ALA A 415 -28.35 -16.53 8.61
CA ALA A 415 -28.39 -17.37 9.81
C ALA A 415 -27.98 -18.82 9.51
N ILE A 416 -28.44 -19.36 8.38
CA ILE A 416 -28.09 -20.72 7.90
C ILE A 416 -26.59 -20.79 7.58
N ALA A 417 -26.07 -19.82 6.82
CA ALA A 417 -24.65 -19.74 6.46
C ALA A 417 -23.75 -19.71 7.70
N ARG A 418 -24.11 -18.89 8.70
CA ARG A 418 -23.41 -18.83 9.99
C ARG A 418 -23.44 -20.17 10.71
N ASP A 419 -24.62 -20.75 10.90
CA ASP A 419 -24.79 -22.00 11.64
C ASP A 419 -24.02 -23.15 10.97
N PHE A 420 -24.17 -23.32 9.65
CA PHE A 420 -23.48 -24.38 8.90
C PHE A 420 -21.95 -24.22 8.96
N LEU A 421 -21.42 -23.04 8.63
CA LEU A 421 -19.96 -22.86 8.53
C LEU A 421 -19.27 -22.91 9.90
N LEU A 422 -19.86 -22.30 10.93
CA LEU A 422 -19.26 -22.31 12.27
C LEU A 422 -19.39 -23.69 12.94
N SER A 423 -20.52 -24.39 12.76
CA SER A 423 -20.64 -25.76 13.30
C SER A 423 -19.71 -26.75 12.60
N THR A 424 -19.45 -26.54 11.30
CA THR A 424 -18.53 -27.40 10.53
C THR A 424 -17.06 -27.07 10.86
N ALA A 425 -16.72 -25.81 11.08
CA ALA A 425 -15.36 -25.39 11.42
C ALA A 425 -14.97 -25.63 12.88
N GLY A 426 -15.94 -25.66 13.80
CA GLY A 426 -15.67 -25.75 15.23
C GLY A 426 -14.96 -24.49 15.73
N ASP A 427 -13.85 -24.68 16.45
CA ASP A 427 -13.02 -23.58 16.97
C ASP A 427 -11.98 -23.06 15.96
N ASP A 428 -11.83 -23.74 14.82
CA ASP A 428 -10.84 -23.41 13.79
C ASP A 428 -11.35 -22.33 12.80
N VAL A 429 -10.46 -21.85 11.94
CA VAL A 429 -10.77 -20.76 11.01
C VAL A 429 -11.63 -21.23 9.84
N VAL A 430 -12.68 -20.46 9.51
CA VAL A 430 -13.37 -20.50 8.22
C VAL A 430 -12.59 -19.66 7.22
N LEU A 431 -11.97 -20.32 6.24
CA LEU A 431 -11.18 -19.66 5.20
C LEU A 431 -12.00 -19.56 3.91
N ILE A 432 -12.21 -18.36 3.38
CA ILE A 432 -12.80 -18.15 2.05
C ILE A 432 -11.65 -17.96 1.07
N ASP A 433 -11.45 -18.93 0.18
CA ASP A 433 -10.26 -19.00 -0.66
C ASP A 433 -10.55 -18.59 -2.11
N TYR A 434 -10.02 -17.42 -2.48
CA TYR A 434 -10.07 -16.85 -3.83
C TYR A 434 -8.77 -17.07 -4.61
N SER A 435 -7.79 -17.80 -4.06
CA SER A 435 -6.51 -18.03 -4.72
C SER A 435 -6.66 -19.01 -5.88
N ARG A 436 -5.97 -18.73 -6.99
CA ARG A 436 -5.90 -19.65 -8.13
C ARG A 436 -4.96 -20.82 -7.87
N ASP A 437 -3.90 -20.58 -7.09
CA ASP A 437 -2.90 -21.60 -6.76
C ASP A 437 -3.19 -22.27 -5.40
N ASN A 438 -2.60 -23.44 -5.17
CA ASN A 438 -2.58 -24.09 -3.87
C ASN A 438 -1.44 -23.53 -3.00
N TRP A 439 -1.83 -22.83 -1.93
CA TRP A 439 -0.91 -22.22 -0.96
C TRP A 439 -0.67 -23.07 0.28
N PHE A 440 -1.16 -24.30 0.34
CA PHE A 440 -0.87 -25.15 1.50
C PHE A 440 0.62 -25.45 1.57
N ALA A 441 1.20 -25.27 2.75
CA ALA A 441 2.55 -25.69 3.02
C ALA A 441 2.67 -27.16 2.60
N THR A 442 3.49 -27.43 1.59
CA THR A 442 3.86 -28.80 1.28
C THR A 442 4.58 -29.30 2.52
N ALA A 443 4.18 -30.45 3.05
CA ALA A 443 5.03 -31.22 3.95
C ALA A 443 6.25 -31.72 3.15
N LEU A 444 7.04 -30.80 2.57
CA LEU A 444 8.46 -30.98 2.55
C LEU A 444 8.77 -31.19 4.03
N THR A 445 9.06 -32.45 4.37
CA THR A 445 9.81 -32.84 5.55
C THR A 445 10.50 -31.61 6.09
N SER A 446 10.24 -31.24 7.33
CA SER A 446 11.05 -30.29 8.06
C SER A 446 12.46 -30.87 8.15
N VAL A 447 13.17 -30.94 7.02
CA VAL A 447 14.61 -30.93 6.95
C VAL A 447 14.89 -29.61 7.61
N ARG A 448 15.18 -29.70 8.91
CA ARG A 448 15.89 -28.69 9.65
C ARG A 448 17.09 -28.38 8.79
N ARG A 449 16.95 -27.34 7.95
CA ARG A 449 17.96 -26.96 6.98
C ARG A 449 19.07 -26.39 7.83
N ASP A 450 20.12 -27.18 8.04
CA ASP A 450 21.32 -26.68 8.67
C ASP A 450 21.76 -25.50 7.82
N ARG A 451 21.73 -24.31 8.42
CA ARG A 451 22.15 -23.06 7.79
C ARG A 451 23.66 -23.16 7.58
N THR A 452 24.05 -23.74 6.46
CA THR A 452 25.44 -23.90 6.05
C THR A 452 25.86 -22.76 5.13
N TRP A 453 27.16 -22.51 5.04
CA TRP A 453 27.74 -21.53 4.13
C TRP A 453 27.37 -21.77 2.65
N ALA A 454 26.95 -22.99 2.29
CA ALA A 454 26.48 -23.33 0.96
C ALA A 454 25.20 -22.58 0.55
N ASP A 455 24.28 -22.30 1.48
CA ASP A 455 23.07 -21.52 1.18
C ASP A 455 23.38 -20.04 0.93
N LEU A 456 24.46 -19.53 1.53
CA LEU A 456 24.93 -18.15 1.33
C LEU A 456 25.60 -17.99 -0.04
N LEU A 457 26.32 -19.03 -0.49
CA LEU A 457 26.96 -19.07 -1.81
C LEU A 457 25.92 -19.09 -2.96
N ARG A 458 24.71 -19.60 -2.75
CA ARG A 458 23.62 -19.55 -3.76
C ARG A 458 23.19 -18.13 -4.12
N PHE A 459 23.40 -17.15 -3.25
CA PHE A 459 23.16 -15.73 -3.58
C PHE A 459 24.19 -15.17 -4.57
N LEU A 460 25.27 -15.90 -4.86
CA LEU A 460 26.27 -15.57 -5.88
C LEU A 460 26.06 -16.38 -7.18
N GLU A 461 25.04 -17.25 -7.22
CA GLU A 461 24.63 -18.00 -8.40
C GLU A 461 23.59 -17.21 -9.24
N PRO A 462 23.39 -17.56 -10.53
CA PRO A 462 22.33 -16.97 -11.34
C PRO A 462 20.94 -17.22 -10.73
N PRO A 463 20.02 -16.24 -10.73
CA PRO A 463 20.11 -14.93 -11.39
C PRO A 463 20.79 -13.82 -10.56
N PHE A 464 21.02 -14.03 -9.27
CA PHE A 464 21.52 -13.00 -8.34
C PHE A 464 22.95 -12.53 -8.63
N ARG A 465 23.75 -13.34 -9.33
CA ARG A 465 25.09 -12.96 -9.81
C ARG A 465 25.12 -11.63 -10.57
N VAL A 466 24.09 -11.35 -11.37
CA VAL A 466 23.99 -10.10 -12.16
C VAL A 466 23.87 -8.87 -11.24
N LEU A 467 23.14 -9.00 -10.13
CA LEU A 467 22.98 -7.92 -9.15
C LEU A 467 24.31 -7.60 -8.46
N TRP A 468 25.09 -8.61 -8.08
CA TRP A 468 26.41 -8.42 -7.48
C TRP A 468 27.41 -7.79 -8.45
N ILE A 469 27.39 -8.21 -9.72
CA ILE A 469 28.21 -7.59 -10.77
C ILE A 469 27.82 -6.11 -10.94
N GLY A 470 26.51 -5.81 -11.00
CA GLY A 470 26.00 -4.44 -11.09
C GLY A 470 26.40 -3.58 -9.89
N ALA A 471 26.26 -4.10 -8.67
CA ALA A 471 26.67 -3.42 -7.45
C ALA A 471 28.18 -3.15 -7.41
N GLY A 472 29.00 -4.13 -7.84
CA GLY A 472 30.45 -3.98 -7.95
C GLY A 472 30.86 -2.90 -8.95
N LEU A 473 30.22 -2.85 -10.12
CA LEU A 473 30.43 -1.80 -11.12
C LEU A 473 30.06 -0.40 -10.59
N MET A 474 28.92 -0.29 -9.90
CA MET A 474 28.49 0.95 -9.28
C MET A 474 29.48 1.40 -8.19
N LEU A 475 29.95 0.47 -7.35
CA LEU A 475 30.97 0.75 -6.34
C LEU A 475 32.28 1.21 -6.98
N ALA A 476 32.74 0.55 -8.04
CA ALA A 476 33.95 0.94 -8.76
C ALA A 476 33.82 2.36 -9.35
N LEU A 477 32.69 2.70 -9.94
CA LEU A 477 32.43 4.04 -10.51
C LEU A 477 32.37 5.13 -9.44
N THR A 478 31.76 4.84 -8.29
CA THR A 478 31.66 5.79 -7.18
C THR A 478 33.02 6.02 -6.53
N LEU A 479 33.80 4.95 -6.30
CA LEU A 479 35.18 5.05 -5.81
C LEU A 479 36.07 5.80 -6.79
N TRP A 480 35.96 5.50 -8.09
CA TRP A 480 36.69 6.21 -9.14
C TRP A 480 36.38 7.72 -9.14
N ARG A 481 35.09 8.09 -9.05
CA ARG A 481 34.68 9.51 -8.91
C ARG A 481 35.23 10.12 -7.63
N SER A 482 35.17 9.40 -6.51
CA SER A 482 35.65 9.89 -5.22
C SER A 482 37.14 10.20 -5.28
N LEU A 483 37.94 9.29 -5.83
CA LEU A 483 39.39 9.45 -5.98
C LEU A 483 39.75 10.59 -6.94
N ARG A 484 39.03 10.72 -8.07
CA ARG A 484 39.20 11.85 -9.01
C ARG A 484 38.78 13.19 -8.42
N ARG A 485 37.81 13.22 -7.51
CA ARG A 485 37.28 14.45 -6.89
C ARG A 485 38.09 14.89 -5.67
N ALA A 486 38.52 13.96 -4.83
CA ALA A 486 39.25 14.26 -3.60
C ALA A 486 40.72 14.62 -3.85
N GLY A 487 41.29 14.17 -4.97
CA GLY A 487 42.72 14.32 -5.25
C GLY A 487 43.59 13.56 -4.24
N PRO A 488 44.92 13.49 -4.45
CA PRO A 488 45.82 12.92 -3.46
C PRO A 488 45.80 13.79 -2.19
N VAL A 489 45.76 13.15 -1.02
CA VAL A 489 45.80 13.83 0.28
C VAL A 489 47.12 14.58 0.41
N GLN A 490 47.09 15.90 0.25
CA GLN A 490 48.24 16.77 0.52
C GLN A 490 48.16 17.28 1.96
N GLY A 491 49.18 16.98 2.78
CA GLY A 491 49.29 17.54 4.12
C GLY A 491 49.73 19.00 4.07
N THR A 492 48.87 19.94 4.43
CA THR A 492 49.20 21.38 4.48
C THR A 492 49.56 21.82 5.91
N PRO A 493 50.68 22.56 6.10
CA PRO A 493 51.04 23.09 7.41
C PRO A 493 50.23 24.35 7.74
N THR A 494 49.65 24.40 8.95
CA THR A 494 48.85 25.51 9.47
C THR A 494 49.68 26.80 9.60
N THR A 495 49.41 27.81 8.78
CA THR A 495 50.00 29.16 8.92
C THR A 495 48.96 30.17 9.39
N ALA A 496 49.44 31.21 10.11
CA ALA A 496 48.67 32.20 10.88
C ALA A 496 47.61 33.04 10.12
N LEU A 497 47.44 32.82 8.80
CA LEU A 497 46.47 33.53 7.96
C LEU A 497 45.01 33.25 8.38
N ASP A 498 44.72 32.03 8.84
CA ASP A 498 43.35 31.61 9.22
C ASP A 498 42.82 32.35 10.47
N LYS A 499 43.69 32.67 11.43
CA LYS A 499 43.28 33.37 12.66
C LYS A 499 42.89 34.82 12.37
N LEU A 500 43.61 35.51 11.49
CA LEU A 500 43.30 36.89 11.11
C LEU A 500 42.00 36.98 10.32
N GLN A 501 41.70 35.99 9.48
CA GLN A 501 40.42 35.93 8.77
C GLN A 501 39.25 35.66 9.72
N ALA A 502 39.42 34.78 10.70
CA ALA A 502 38.41 34.52 11.74
C ALA A 502 38.12 35.76 12.59
N ILE A 503 39.15 36.52 12.98
CA ILE A 503 39.00 37.77 13.76
C ILE A 503 38.26 38.84 12.93
N ARG A 504 38.62 39.02 11.65
CA ARG A 504 37.92 39.97 10.76
C ARG A 504 36.47 39.59 10.54
N ALA A 505 36.17 38.30 10.40
CA ALA A 505 34.79 37.82 10.25
C ALA A 505 33.95 38.09 11.51
N ARG A 506 34.52 37.83 12.70
CA ARG A 506 33.86 38.13 13.98
C ARG A 506 33.58 39.62 14.17
N ALA A 507 34.56 40.48 13.89
CA ALA A 507 34.39 41.94 13.98
C ALA A 507 33.31 42.46 13.02
N ARG A 508 33.22 41.90 11.80
CA ARG A 508 32.17 42.26 10.84
C ARG A 508 30.78 41.83 11.31
N LEU A 509 30.66 40.64 11.90
CA LEU A 509 29.40 40.15 12.44
C LEU A 509 28.92 41.01 13.63
N MET A 510 29.82 41.38 14.55
CA MET A 510 29.47 42.20 15.71
C MET A 510 28.98 43.61 15.32
N ARG A 511 29.58 44.20 14.26
CA ARG A 511 29.10 45.47 13.67
C ARG A 511 27.74 45.35 13.00
N LEU A 512 27.49 44.26 12.28
CA LEU A 512 26.20 44.01 11.62
C LEU A 512 25.07 43.77 12.64
N THR A 513 25.39 43.29 13.83
CA THR A 513 24.42 43.05 14.92
C THR A 513 24.23 44.25 15.85
N GLY A 514 24.89 45.39 15.60
CA GLY A 514 24.80 46.60 16.43
C GLY A 514 25.28 46.37 17.87
N GLN A 515 26.36 45.61 18.06
CA GLN A 515 26.97 45.31 19.37
C GLN A 515 28.33 46.02 19.52
N ASP A 516 28.33 47.33 19.28
CA ASP A 516 29.52 48.19 19.31
C ASP A 516 30.15 48.26 20.70
N GLY A 517 29.34 48.31 21.77
CA GLY A 517 29.84 48.30 23.15
C GLY A 517 30.61 47.02 23.51
N ALA A 518 30.10 45.85 23.09
CA ALA A 518 30.77 44.57 23.30
C ALA A 518 32.07 44.45 22.49
N LEU A 519 32.10 45.03 21.29
CA LEU A 519 33.31 45.08 20.46
C LEU A 519 34.42 45.92 21.11
N LEU A 520 34.06 47.05 21.75
CA LEU A 520 35.00 47.91 22.47
C LEU A 520 35.56 47.24 23.74
N ALA A 521 34.73 46.48 24.46
CA ALA A 521 35.19 45.67 25.59
C ALA A 521 36.16 44.56 25.16
N ASP A 522 35.84 43.83 24.07
CA ASP A 522 36.74 42.82 23.49
C ASP A 522 38.08 43.45 23.03
N TYR A 523 38.03 44.66 22.47
CA TYR A 523 39.22 45.43 22.10
C TYR A 523 40.07 45.79 23.33
N ALA A 524 39.44 46.29 24.41
CA ALA A 524 40.12 46.66 25.64
C ALA A 524 40.85 45.47 26.28
N ALA A 525 40.17 44.31 26.37
CA ALA A 525 40.76 43.08 26.88
C ALA A 525 41.96 42.62 26.04
N ALA A 526 41.85 42.66 24.71
CA ALA A 526 42.95 42.31 23.82
C ALA A 526 44.15 43.27 23.98
N ARG A 527 43.88 44.56 24.20
CA ARG A 527 44.92 45.57 24.35
C ARG A 527 45.64 45.48 25.70
N ILE A 528 44.91 45.17 26.77
CA ILE A 528 45.49 44.86 28.09
C ILE A 528 46.39 43.64 27.99
N ALA A 529 45.93 42.55 27.37
CA ALA A 529 46.74 41.35 27.20
C ALA A 529 48.02 41.62 26.40
N ALA A 530 47.94 42.43 25.33
CA ALA A 530 49.10 42.82 24.54
C ALA A 530 50.09 43.69 25.32
N THR A 531 49.59 44.62 26.16
CA THR A 531 50.43 45.49 26.98
C THR A 531 51.08 44.71 28.13
N ALA A 532 50.34 43.82 28.79
CA ALA A 532 50.86 42.89 29.78
C ALA A 532 51.97 41.99 29.20
N ALA A 533 51.79 41.50 27.96
CA ALA A 533 52.79 40.70 27.28
C ALA A 533 54.09 41.46 26.97
N ARG A 534 54.00 42.77 26.69
CA ARG A 534 55.17 43.64 26.52
C ARG A 534 55.89 43.90 27.84
N LEU A 535 55.14 44.12 28.92
CA LEU A 535 55.70 44.49 30.23
C LEU A 535 56.35 43.32 30.99
N VAL A 536 55.78 42.11 30.90
CA VAL A 536 56.23 40.95 31.72
C VAL A 536 56.77 39.79 30.85
N GLY A 537 56.76 39.96 29.53
CA GLY A 537 57.20 38.95 28.58
C GLY A 537 56.18 37.81 28.36
N PRO A 538 56.34 37.02 27.28
CA PRO A 538 55.34 36.05 26.81
C PRO A 538 55.05 34.90 27.79
N GLY A 539 55.99 34.58 28.69
CA GLY A 539 55.83 33.49 29.67
C GLY A 539 54.83 33.79 30.79
N HIS A 540 54.75 35.04 31.25
CA HIS A 540 53.83 35.47 32.32
C HIS A 540 52.61 36.23 31.80
N ALA A 541 52.60 36.57 30.50
CA ALA A 541 51.51 37.28 29.81
C ALA A 541 50.14 36.59 29.95
N ARG A 542 50.11 35.25 30.03
CA ARG A 542 48.85 34.50 30.15
C ARG A 542 48.16 34.67 31.50
N GLN A 543 48.92 34.88 32.57
CA GLN A 543 48.38 35.04 33.92
C GLN A 543 48.07 36.50 34.26
N ILE A 544 48.85 37.44 33.69
CA ILE A 544 48.69 38.88 33.93
C ILE A 544 47.84 39.57 32.86
N GLY A 545 47.63 38.93 31.69
CA GLY A 545 46.81 39.46 30.61
C GLY A 545 45.30 39.41 30.84
N GLU A 546 44.85 38.80 31.95
CA GLU A 546 43.47 38.98 32.42
C GLU A 546 43.32 40.34 33.12
N GLU A 547 42.27 41.07 32.79
CA GLU A 547 42.04 42.47 33.22
C GLU A 547 42.21 42.69 34.72
N ARG A 548 41.62 41.84 35.57
CA ARG A 548 41.76 41.92 37.04
C ARG A 548 43.16 41.59 37.54
N ALA A 549 43.89 40.74 36.83
CA ALA A 549 45.28 40.42 37.17
C ALA A 549 46.21 41.57 36.76
N PHE A 550 45.94 42.19 35.61
CA PHE A 550 46.64 43.39 35.15
C PHE A 550 46.42 44.57 36.10
N LEU A 551 45.18 44.87 36.48
CA LEU A 551 44.86 45.94 37.44
C LEU A 551 45.58 45.73 38.79
N ARG A 552 45.58 44.50 39.32
CA ARG A 552 46.34 44.19 40.55
C ARG A 552 47.85 44.35 40.36
N HIS A 553 48.38 44.05 39.18
CA HIS A 553 49.80 44.24 38.87
C HIS A 553 50.16 45.73 38.82
N VAL A 554 49.35 46.54 38.15
CA VAL A 554 49.53 48.00 38.05
C VAL A 554 49.34 48.67 39.42
N ALA A 555 48.31 48.30 40.19
CA ALA A 555 48.01 48.89 41.49
C ALA A 555 49.14 48.73 42.51
N ARG A 556 49.92 47.63 42.42
CA ARG A 556 51.11 47.41 43.27
C ARG A 556 52.25 48.37 42.99
N ARG A 557 52.30 48.98 41.80
CA ARG A 557 53.36 49.90 41.38
C ARG A 557 52.90 51.36 41.35
N ARG A 558 51.66 51.60 40.91
CA ARG A 558 51.02 52.91 40.75
C ARG A 558 49.53 52.75 41.03
N ALA A 559 49.12 53.06 42.26
CA ALA A 559 47.71 52.95 42.65
C ALA A 559 46.82 53.95 41.88
N ASP A 560 47.36 55.14 41.58
CA ASP A 560 46.67 56.22 40.87
C ASP A 560 46.32 55.87 39.42
N LEU A 561 47.25 55.24 38.69
CA LEU A 561 47.00 54.78 37.31
C LEU A 561 46.08 53.56 37.27
N ALA A 562 46.15 52.68 38.27
CA ALA A 562 45.26 51.54 38.37
C ALA A 562 43.81 51.97 38.61
N GLU A 563 43.57 52.94 39.50
CA GLU A 563 42.23 53.48 39.78
C GLU A 563 41.62 54.17 38.55
N ARG A 564 42.45 54.92 37.80
CA ARG A 564 42.03 55.54 36.53
C ARG A 564 41.72 54.49 35.44
N LEU A 565 42.56 53.46 35.32
CA LEU A 565 42.33 52.37 34.36
C LEU A 565 41.05 51.59 34.71
N GLU A 566 40.82 51.31 36.00
CA GLU A 566 39.61 50.66 36.49
C GLU A 566 38.35 51.49 36.17
N ALA A 567 38.41 52.81 36.35
CA ALA A 567 37.30 53.71 36.00
C ALA A 567 36.99 53.71 34.50
N VAL A 568 38.01 53.72 33.63
CA VAL A 568 37.82 53.66 32.17
C VAL A 568 37.27 52.31 31.73
N LEU A 569 37.73 51.21 32.32
CA LEU A 569 37.22 49.87 32.03
C LEU A 569 35.79 49.67 32.50
N ALA A 570 35.43 50.20 33.67
CA ALA A 570 34.05 50.21 34.15
C ALA A 570 33.12 51.00 33.21
N ALA A 571 33.58 52.14 32.70
CA ALA A 571 32.83 52.93 31.71
C ALA A 571 32.65 52.18 30.38
N LEU A 572 33.69 51.50 29.88
CA LEU A 572 33.64 50.67 28.67
C LEU A 572 32.67 49.50 28.80
N HIS A 573 32.63 48.83 29.95
CA HIS A 573 31.71 47.72 30.21
C HIS A 573 30.25 48.16 30.39
N ALA A 574 30.02 49.42 30.76
CA ALA A 574 28.69 50.00 30.89
C ALA A 574 28.11 50.53 29.56
N LEU A 575 28.85 50.43 28.45
CA LEU A 575 28.40 50.96 27.16
C LEU A 575 27.18 50.20 26.62
N PRO A 576 26.19 50.92 26.05
CA PRO A 576 25.04 50.30 25.42
C PRO A 576 25.45 49.56 24.13
N ALA A 577 24.56 48.70 23.63
CA ALA A 577 24.82 47.90 22.43
C ALA A 577 25.23 48.76 21.23
N HIS A 578 24.60 49.93 21.03
CA HIS A 578 24.98 50.87 19.98
C HIS A 578 25.64 52.12 20.57
N VAL A 579 26.85 52.46 20.09
CA VAL A 579 27.62 53.59 20.58
C VAL A 579 27.91 54.54 19.41
N PRO A 580 27.61 55.85 19.51
CA PRO A 580 27.99 56.81 18.49
C PRO A 580 29.50 56.81 18.26
N VAL A 581 29.93 56.89 17.00
CA VAL A 581 31.35 56.78 16.62
C VAL A 581 32.25 57.76 17.39
N ALA A 582 31.80 59.00 17.60
CA ALA A 582 32.55 60.00 18.35
C ALA A 582 32.78 59.61 19.83
N ALA A 583 31.78 58.99 20.47
CA ALA A 583 31.90 58.50 21.84
C ALA A 583 32.80 57.25 21.92
N ALA A 584 32.68 56.35 20.95
CA ALA A 584 33.55 55.17 20.85
C ALA A 584 35.03 55.53 20.71
N ILE A 585 35.34 56.55 19.90
CA ILE A 585 36.71 57.06 19.73
C ILE A 585 37.25 57.61 21.04
N GLY A 586 36.46 58.44 21.75
CA GLY A 586 36.88 59.01 23.04
C GLY A 586 37.25 57.93 24.07
N HIS A 587 36.43 56.88 24.19
CA HIS A 587 36.74 55.77 25.11
C HIS A 587 37.98 54.95 24.72
N VAL A 588 38.27 54.82 23.42
CA VAL A 588 39.49 54.16 22.94
C VAL A 588 40.72 55.02 23.22
N GLU A 589 40.63 56.34 22.99
CA GLU A 589 41.71 57.28 23.26
C GLU A 589 42.05 57.34 24.76
N ASP A 590 41.04 57.40 25.62
CA ASP A 590 41.23 57.37 27.08
C ASP A 590 41.94 56.10 27.55
N LEU A 591 41.55 54.94 27.00
CA LEU A 591 42.18 53.66 27.30
C LEU A 591 43.63 53.61 26.81
N GLU A 592 43.89 53.98 25.56
CA GLU A 592 45.24 53.96 24.98
C GLU A 592 46.17 54.94 25.71
N GLN A 593 45.69 56.13 26.07
CA GLN A 593 46.49 57.12 26.79
C GLN A 593 46.92 56.61 28.18
N ILE A 594 46.04 55.90 28.89
CA ILE A 594 46.38 55.31 30.19
C ILE A 594 47.34 54.13 30.01
N LEU A 595 47.08 53.23 29.06
CA LEU A 595 47.96 52.09 28.79
C LEU A 595 49.34 52.52 28.30
N GLU A 596 49.43 53.61 27.53
CA GLU A 596 50.69 54.18 27.06
C GLU A 596 51.51 54.79 28.20
N ARG A 597 50.86 55.49 29.14
CA ARG A 597 51.53 55.98 30.36
C ARG A 597 52.03 54.83 31.24
N ILE A 598 51.22 53.78 31.40
CA ILE A 598 51.62 52.57 32.12
C ILE A 598 52.82 51.89 31.44
N ALA A 599 52.90 51.93 30.10
CA ALA A 599 53.96 51.30 29.34
C ALA A 599 55.27 52.12 29.26
N HIS A 600 55.20 53.45 29.34
CA HIS A 600 56.39 54.33 29.30
C HIS A 600 57.03 54.58 30.66
N ASP A 601 56.27 54.45 31.76
CA ASP A 601 56.76 54.69 33.13
C ASP A 601 57.30 53.43 33.84
N THR A 602 57.51 52.33 33.09
CA THR A 602 58.13 51.07 33.53
C THR A 602 59.42 50.80 32.80
#